data_AF-A0A452Y0H6-F1
#
_entry.id   AF-A0A452Y0H6-F1
#
_cell.length_a   1.000
_cell.length_b   1.000
_cell.length_c   1.000
_cell.angle_alpha   90.00
_cell.angle_beta   90.00
_cell.angle_gamma   90.00
#
_symmetry.space_group_name_H-M   'P 1'
#
loop_
_entity.id
_entity.type
_entity.pdbx_description
1 polymer ?
#
loop_
_entity_poly.entity_id
_entity_poly.type
_entity_poly.pdbx_seq_one_letter_code
_entity_poly.pdbx_strand_id
1 'polypeptide(L)'
;MEGKTEEEVQRYAEVFKERYTELNDYDRIIKNIEKGESKISRKDEIMKAIAKKMDRYKNPWLELKIQYGQNKGKLYNEECDRFLLCMVHKLGYGNWEELKSAFRMSPLFRFDWFVKSRTTQELARRCDTLIRLVEKENQECDERDRQARKDKKNMTPTKRPSSSSPAMDSPMQTPSKRGRRDGSAPSGKRRRR
;
A
#
# COMPACT_ATOMS: atom_id res chain seq x y z
N MET A 1 -2.70 -9.27 -35.98
CA MET A 1 -1.31 -8.97 -36.45
C MET A 1 -1.43 -8.13 -37.70
N GLU A 2 -0.38 -7.49 -38.19
CA GLU A 2 -0.43 -6.85 -39.51
C GLU A 2 -0.79 -7.92 -40.57
N GLY A 3 -1.83 -7.66 -41.37
CA GLY A 3 -2.35 -8.61 -42.37
C GLY A 3 -3.10 -9.84 -41.86
N LYS A 4 -3.52 -9.94 -40.58
CA LYS A 4 -4.34 -11.05 -40.06
C LYS A 4 -5.43 -10.60 -39.09
N THR A 5 -6.61 -11.22 -39.16
CA THR A 5 -7.75 -10.95 -38.26
C THR A 5 -7.47 -11.44 -36.84
N GLU A 6 -8.23 -10.95 -35.85
CA GLU A 6 -8.11 -11.41 -34.46
C GLU A 6 -8.46 -12.90 -34.32
N GLU A 7 -9.46 -13.38 -35.06
CA GLU A 7 -9.84 -14.79 -35.06
C GLU A 7 -8.73 -15.71 -35.60
N GLU A 8 -8.03 -15.30 -36.67
CA GLU A 8 -6.91 -16.04 -37.22
C GLU A 8 -5.73 -16.11 -36.23
N VAL A 9 -5.49 -15.01 -35.52
CA VAL A 9 -4.47 -14.96 -34.46
C VAL A 9 -4.86 -15.84 -33.28
N GLN A 10 -6.14 -15.84 -32.87
CA GLN A 10 -6.64 -16.69 -31.79
C GLN A 10 -6.54 -18.18 -32.14
N ARG A 11 -7.06 -18.60 -33.31
CA ARG A 11 -6.95 -20.00 -33.79
C ARG A 11 -5.49 -20.45 -33.89
N TYR A 12 -4.58 -19.57 -34.33
CA TYR A 12 -3.15 -19.87 -34.35
C TYR A 12 -2.55 -19.97 -32.94
N ALA A 13 -2.94 -19.10 -32.00
CA ALA A 13 -2.42 -19.10 -30.64
C ALA A 13 -2.85 -20.33 -29.82
N GLU A 14 -4.03 -20.89 -30.10
CA GLU A 14 -4.50 -22.15 -29.52
C GLU A 14 -3.65 -23.34 -30.01
N VAL A 15 -3.54 -23.53 -31.33
CA VAL A 15 -2.70 -24.60 -31.92
C VAL A 15 -1.22 -24.45 -31.55
N PHE A 16 -0.73 -23.21 -31.41
CA PHE A 16 0.63 -22.94 -30.92
C PHE A 16 0.81 -23.41 -29.47
N LYS A 17 -0.13 -23.12 -28.56
CA LYS A 17 -0.04 -23.56 -27.15
C LYS A 17 -0.01 -25.08 -27.00
N GLU A 18 -0.69 -25.81 -27.87
CA GLU A 18 -0.71 -27.27 -27.86
C GLU A 18 0.53 -27.90 -28.51
N ARG A 19 1.09 -27.28 -29.55
CA ARG A 19 2.10 -27.91 -30.44
C ARG A 19 3.38 -27.11 -30.65
N TYR A 20 3.68 -26.12 -29.81
CA TYR A 20 4.91 -25.30 -29.93
C TYR A 20 6.20 -26.11 -29.97
N THR A 21 6.23 -27.29 -29.32
CA THR A 21 7.39 -28.22 -29.29
C THR A 21 7.75 -28.82 -30.65
N GLU A 22 6.87 -28.73 -31.66
CA GLU A 22 7.18 -29.12 -33.05
C GLU A 22 8.11 -28.11 -33.76
N LEU A 23 8.34 -26.93 -33.18
CA LEU A 23 9.18 -25.89 -33.78
C LEU A 23 10.66 -26.05 -33.40
N ASN A 24 11.56 -26.05 -34.38
CA ASN A 24 13.01 -26.19 -34.16
C ASN A 24 13.61 -25.22 -33.10
N ASP A 25 13.05 -24.01 -32.98
CA ASP A 25 13.48 -22.95 -32.05
C ASP A 25 12.58 -22.85 -30.79
N TYR A 26 11.69 -23.82 -30.51
CA TYR A 26 10.63 -23.68 -29.48
C TYR A 26 11.15 -23.22 -28.11
N ASP A 27 12.28 -23.79 -27.69
CA ASP A 27 12.99 -23.50 -26.44
C ASP A 27 13.32 -22.00 -26.30
N ARG A 28 13.75 -21.38 -27.41
CA ARG A 28 14.07 -19.95 -27.51
C ARG A 28 12.82 -19.09 -27.60
N ILE A 29 11.75 -19.58 -28.23
CA ILE A 29 10.47 -18.86 -28.34
C ILE A 29 9.81 -18.77 -26.96
N ILE A 30 9.68 -19.89 -26.24
CA ILE A 30 9.09 -19.95 -24.90
C ILE A 30 9.88 -19.08 -23.92
N LYS A 31 11.22 -19.20 -23.87
CA LYS A 31 12.07 -18.36 -23.01
C LYS A 31 11.96 -16.85 -23.30
N ASN A 32 11.56 -16.46 -24.51
CA ASN A 32 11.26 -15.06 -24.83
C ASN A 32 9.86 -14.63 -24.39
N ILE A 33 8.86 -15.53 -24.45
CA ILE A 33 7.50 -15.30 -23.96
C ILE A 33 7.52 -15.17 -22.42
N GLU A 34 8.09 -16.13 -21.71
CA GLU A 34 8.26 -16.09 -20.23
C GLU A 34 8.97 -14.82 -19.76
N LYS A 35 10.01 -14.39 -20.49
CA LYS A 35 10.77 -13.16 -20.23
C LYS A 35 10.01 -11.88 -20.61
N GLY A 36 8.96 -11.98 -21.43
CA GLY A 36 7.98 -10.93 -21.67
C GLY A 36 6.97 -10.84 -20.54
N GLU A 37 6.31 -11.95 -20.21
CA GLU A 37 5.32 -12.08 -19.14
C GLU A 37 5.90 -11.69 -17.78
N SER A 38 7.12 -12.15 -17.46
CA SER A 38 7.84 -11.77 -16.24
C SER A 38 8.05 -10.25 -16.12
N LYS A 39 8.32 -9.53 -17.22
CA LYS A 39 8.42 -8.06 -17.21
C LYS A 39 7.07 -7.39 -17.00
N ILE A 40 5.99 -7.96 -17.53
CA ILE A 40 4.62 -7.45 -17.38
C ILE A 40 4.16 -7.63 -15.94
N SER A 41 4.27 -8.85 -15.38
CA SER A 41 4.02 -9.11 -13.96
C SER A 41 4.83 -8.16 -13.08
N ARG A 42 6.13 -8.00 -13.37
CA ARG A 42 7.00 -7.13 -12.58
C ARG A 42 6.59 -5.66 -12.63
N LYS A 43 6.11 -5.15 -13.77
CA LYS A 43 5.54 -3.80 -13.89
C LYS A 43 4.29 -3.66 -13.02
N ASP A 44 3.39 -4.64 -13.04
CA ASP A 44 2.16 -4.62 -12.25
C ASP A 44 2.41 -4.74 -10.74
N GLU A 45 3.34 -5.60 -10.32
CA GLU A 45 3.82 -5.70 -8.94
C GLU A 45 4.32 -4.36 -8.42
N ILE A 46 5.18 -3.69 -9.21
CA ILE A 46 5.74 -2.37 -8.88
C ILE A 46 4.62 -1.34 -8.72
N MET A 47 3.68 -1.28 -9.66
CA MET A 47 2.54 -0.34 -9.57
C MET A 47 1.68 -0.60 -8.33
N LYS A 48 1.39 -1.87 -8.01
CA LYS A 48 0.65 -2.27 -6.79
C LYS A 48 1.41 -1.92 -5.50
N ALA A 49 2.73 -2.13 -5.48
CA ALA A 49 3.58 -1.79 -4.33
C ALA A 49 3.66 -0.27 -4.09
N ILE A 50 3.70 0.54 -5.16
CA ILE A 50 3.68 2.00 -5.08
C ILE A 50 2.29 2.51 -4.64
N ALA A 51 1.20 1.99 -5.21
CA ALA A 51 -0.17 2.34 -4.81
C ALA A 51 -0.39 2.11 -3.29
N LYS A 52 -0.07 0.90 -2.82
CA LYS A 52 -0.12 0.52 -1.40
C LYS A 52 0.72 1.42 -0.48
N LYS A 53 1.77 2.06 -1.01
CA LYS A 53 2.58 3.05 -0.29
C LYS A 53 1.94 4.44 -0.27
N MET A 54 1.19 4.81 -1.31
CA MET A 54 0.48 6.10 -1.39
C MET A 54 -0.79 6.12 -0.56
N ASP A 55 -1.53 5.01 -0.51
CA ASP A 55 -2.75 4.85 0.31
C ASP A 55 -2.52 5.08 1.82
N ARG A 56 -1.25 5.10 2.27
CA ARG A 56 -0.85 5.44 3.65
C ARG A 56 -0.84 6.94 3.96
N TYR A 57 -1.09 7.80 2.97
CA TYR A 57 -1.01 9.27 3.08
C TYR A 57 -2.26 9.94 2.50
N LYS A 58 -2.69 11.06 3.07
CA LYS A 58 -3.83 11.83 2.53
C LYS A 58 -3.40 12.68 1.33
N ASN A 59 -2.17 13.17 1.36
CA ASN A 59 -1.54 13.88 0.24
C ASN A 59 -0.12 13.35 0.02
N PRO A 60 0.07 12.28 -0.77
CA PRO A 60 1.40 11.69 -0.97
C PRO A 60 2.42 12.67 -1.60
N TRP A 61 1.97 13.65 -2.39
CA TRP A 61 2.84 14.68 -2.98
C TRP A 61 3.53 15.57 -1.95
N LEU A 62 2.96 15.73 -0.75
CA LEU A 62 3.53 16.52 0.35
C LEU A 62 3.98 15.65 1.53
N GLU A 63 3.28 14.55 1.82
CA GLU A 63 3.42 13.80 3.08
C GLU A 63 4.28 12.53 2.97
N LEU A 64 4.42 11.93 1.77
CA LEU A 64 5.05 10.61 1.59
C LEU A 64 6.55 10.64 1.95
N LYS A 65 6.91 9.98 3.05
CA LYS A 65 8.31 9.79 3.48
C LYS A 65 8.83 8.42 3.04
N ILE A 66 10.08 8.34 2.61
CA ILE A 66 10.73 7.09 2.17
C ILE A 66 11.73 6.66 3.25
N GLN A 67 11.71 5.38 3.63
CA GLN A 67 12.67 4.82 4.58
C GLN A 67 13.96 4.41 3.87
N TYR A 68 14.91 5.35 3.77
CA TYR A 68 16.12 5.18 2.95
C TYR A 68 17.17 4.20 3.51
N GLY A 69 17.30 4.10 4.84
CA GLY A 69 18.50 3.51 5.45
C GLY A 69 19.78 4.12 4.88
N GLN A 70 20.73 3.27 4.45
CA GLN A 70 21.98 3.69 3.81
C GLN A 70 21.79 4.21 2.35
N ASN A 71 20.65 3.94 1.71
CA ASN A 71 20.45 4.17 0.26
C ASN A 71 19.97 5.60 -0.11
N LYS A 72 20.01 6.56 0.83
CA LYS A 72 19.57 7.94 0.57
C LYS A 72 20.37 8.59 -0.56
N GLY A 73 21.69 8.42 -0.55
CA GLY A 73 22.61 9.12 -1.45
C GLY A 73 22.76 10.61 -1.08
N LYS A 74 23.66 11.32 -1.77
CA LYS A 74 23.96 12.75 -1.50
C LYS A 74 23.27 13.74 -2.45
N LEU A 75 22.81 13.29 -3.62
CA LEU A 75 22.41 14.17 -4.73
C LEU A 75 20.89 14.31 -4.91
N TYR A 76 20.13 13.26 -4.58
CA TYR A 76 18.66 13.28 -4.63
C TYR A 76 18.11 13.73 -3.28
N ASN A 77 17.20 14.70 -3.29
CA ASN A 77 16.50 15.21 -2.12
C ASN A 77 15.12 14.53 -1.93
N GLU A 78 14.53 14.66 -0.73
CA GLU A 78 13.28 13.98 -0.36
C GLU A 78 12.02 14.53 -1.04
N GLU A 79 12.13 15.66 -1.74
CA GLU A 79 11.05 16.22 -2.57
C GLU A 79 11.11 15.64 -3.98
N CYS A 80 12.31 15.59 -4.58
CA CYS A 80 12.60 14.94 -5.84
C CYS A 80 12.21 13.45 -5.82
N ASP A 81 12.63 12.69 -4.80
CA ASP A 81 12.31 11.25 -4.72
C ASP A 81 10.80 10.99 -4.55
N ARG A 82 10.13 11.85 -3.77
CA ARG A 82 8.68 11.82 -3.53
C ARG A 82 7.91 12.13 -4.81
N PHE A 83 8.29 13.19 -5.51
CA PHE A 83 7.75 13.54 -6.82
C PHE A 83 8.02 12.44 -7.84
N LEU A 84 9.22 11.85 -7.86
CA LEU A 84 9.58 10.74 -8.75
C LEU A 84 8.62 9.57 -8.56
N LEU A 85 8.42 9.13 -7.31
CA LEU A 85 7.52 8.03 -6.98
C LEU A 85 6.06 8.36 -7.34
N CYS A 86 5.58 9.55 -6.95
CA CYS A 86 4.21 10.02 -7.23
C CYS A 86 3.93 10.17 -8.74
N MET A 87 4.92 10.64 -9.51
CA MET A 87 4.79 10.81 -10.95
C MET A 87 4.89 9.46 -11.69
N VAL A 88 5.70 8.51 -11.21
CA VAL A 88 5.73 7.13 -11.74
C VAL A 88 4.40 6.40 -11.47
N HIS A 89 3.76 6.61 -10.32
CA HIS A 89 2.40 6.10 -10.09
C HIS A 89 1.37 6.73 -11.05
N LYS A 90 1.47 8.04 -11.31
CA LYS A 90 0.55 8.77 -12.21
C LYS A 90 0.73 8.41 -13.69
N LEU A 91 1.98 8.24 -14.15
CA LEU A 91 2.32 8.00 -15.55
C LEU A 91 2.40 6.51 -15.92
N GLY A 92 2.62 5.64 -14.93
CA GLY A 92 2.94 4.22 -15.13
C GLY A 92 4.45 3.97 -15.22
N TYR A 93 4.91 2.92 -14.53
CA TYR A 93 6.32 2.49 -14.57
C TYR A 93 6.79 2.17 -16.00
N GLY A 94 7.97 2.66 -16.36
CA GLY A 94 8.55 2.58 -17.72
C GLY A 94 8.42 3.87 -18.57
N ASN A 95 7.51 4.78 -18.22
CA ASN A 95 7.24 6.00 -18.99
C ASN A 95 8.22 7.13 -18.60
N TRP A 96 9.50 6.91 -18.94
CA TRP A 96 10.63 7.67 -18.41
C TRP A 96 10.85 9.04 -19.07
N GLU A 97 10.50 9.22 -20.33
CA GLU A 97 10.67 10.53 -21.02
C GLU A 97 9.53 11.49 -20.64
N GLU A 98 8.33 10.96 -20.36
CA GLU A 98 7.21 11.66 -19.76
C GLU A 98 7.57 12.12 -18.33
N LEU A 99 8.17 11.24 -17.52
CA LEU A 99 8.68 11.55 -16.18
C LEU A 99 9.73 12.69 -16.23
N LYS A 100 10.70 12.58 -17.15
CA LYS A 100 11.75 13.57 -17.39
C LYS A 100 11.21 14.91 -17.88
N SER A 101 10.15 14.87 -18.69
CA SER A 101 9.40 16.06 -19.13
C SER A 101 8.66 16.72 -17.97
N ALA A 102 8.00 15.92 -17.12
CA ALA A 102 7.33 16.41 -15.91
C ALA A 102 8.30 17.08 -14.92
N PHE A 103 9.52 16.56 -14.75
CA PHE A 103 10.58 17.22 -13.97
C PHE A 103 11.01 18.57 -14.54
N ARG A 104 11.00 18.73 -15.87
CA ARG A 104 11.36 20.00 -16.53
C ARG A 104 10.24 21.04 -16.45
N MET A 105 8.99 20.60 -16.59
CA MET A 105 7.79 21.45 -16.56
C MET A 105 7.37 21.86 -15.14
N SER A 106 7.69 21.05 -14.12
CA SER A 106 7.32 21.32 -12.72
C SER A 106 8.01 22.59 -12.18
N PRO A 107 7.25 23.56 -11.63
CA PRO A 107 7.83 24.74 -10.98
C PRO A 107 8.68 24.43 -9.73
N LEU A 108 8.41 23.30 -9.05
CA LEU A 108 9.18 22.89 -7.86
C LEU A 108 10.68 22.77 -8.17
N PHE A 109 10.99 22.16 -9.32
CA PHE A 109 12.37 21.97 -9.77
C PHE A 109 12.86 23.13 -10.64
N ARG A 110 12.28 24.34 -10.53
CA ARG A 110 12.66 25.50 -11.36
C ARG A 110 14.18 25.74 -11.34
N PHE A 111 14.79 25.67 -10.15
CA PHE A 111 16.23 25.88 -9.94
C PHE A 111 17.04 24.59 -9.70
N ASP A 112 16.40 23.42 -9.62
CA ASP A 112 17.10 22.13 -9.47
C ASP A 112 17.67 21.67 -10.83
N TRP A 113 18.90 22.11 -11.12
CA TRP A 113 19.62 21.69 -12.31
C TRP A 113 20.13 20.25 -12.23
N PHE A 114 20.28 19.67 -11.04
CA PHE A 114 20.74 18.29 -10.89
C PHE A 114 19.71 17.32 -11.44
N VAL A 115 18.44 17.44 -11.05
CA VAL A 115 17.37 16.56 -11.55
C VAL A 115 17.08 16.81 -13.04
N LYS A 116 17.08 18.08 -13.47
CA LYS A 116 16.82 18.46 -14.87
C LYS A 116 17.88 18.00 -15.87
N SER A 117 19.11 17.79 -15.40
CA SER A 117 20.22 17.26 -16.19
C SER A 117 20.30 15.72 -16.22
N ARG A 118 19.42 14.99 -15.52
CA ARG A 118 19.41 13.52 -15.55
C ARG A 118 18.88 12.98 -16.87
N THR A 119 19.49 11.88 -17.32
CA THR A 119 18.97 11.02 -18.38
C THR A 119 17.79 10.18 -17.87
N THR A 120 16.96 9.66 -18.78
CA THR A 120 15.88 8.71 -18.46
C THR A 120 16.41 7.49 -17.71
N GLN A 121 17.57 6.98 -18.11
CA GLN A 121 18.22 5.82 -17.48
C GLN A 121 18.69 6.09 -16.04
N GLU A 122 19.00 7.33 -15.68
CA GLU A 122 19.34 7.70 -14.30
C GLU A 122 18.11 7.86 -13.42
N LEU A 123 17.05 8.47 -13.96
CA LEU A 123 15.75 8.57 -13.28
C LEU A 123 15.15 7.17 -13.05
N ALA A 124 15.26 6.27 -14.04
CA ALA A 124 14.87 4.87 -13.90
C ALA A 124 15.67 4.17 -12.79
N ARG A 125 17.02 4.22 -12.83
CA ARG A 125 17.87 3.62 -11.77
C ARG A 125 17.61 4.19 -10.38
N ARG A 126 17.24 5.47 -10.26
CA ARG A 126 16.79 6.04 -8.99
C ARG A 126 15.42 5.47 -8.60
N CYS A 127 14.47 5.42 -9.51
CA CYS A 127 13.17 4.78 -9.32
C CYS A 127 13.30 3.36 -8.78
N ASP A 128 14.10 2.51 -9.44
CA ASP A 128 14.32 1.11 -9.06
C ASP A 128 14.91 0.97 -7.65
N THR A 129 15.64 1.99 -7.20
CA THR A 129 16.18 2.06 -5.83
C THR A 129 15.10 2.45 -4.82
N LEU A 130 14.25 3.43 -5.14
CA LEU A 130 13.10 3.82 -4.30
C LEU A 130 12.06 2.71 -4.21
N ILE A 131 11.79 2.01 -5.33
CA ILE A 131 10.88 0.87 -5.41
C ILE A 131 11.31 -0.24 -4.45
N ARG A 132 12.59 -0.67 -4.48
CA ARG A 132 13.10 -1.70 -3.56
C ARG A 132 12.99 -1.29 -2.08
N LEU A 133 13.13 -0.01 -1.75
CA LEU A 133 12.90 0.50 -0.40
C LEU A 133 11.41 0.44 -0.01
N VAL A 134 10.51 0.79 -0.93
CA VAL A 134 9.06 0.70 -0.74
C VAL A 134 8.57 -0.74 -0.62
N GLU A 135 9.12 -1.67 -1.41
CA GLU A 135 8.80 -3.10 -1.32
C GLU A 135 9.22 -3.68 0.03
N LYS A 136 10.43 -3.37 0.49
CA LYS A 136 10.92 -3.77 1.83
C LYS A 136 10.07 -3.18 2.95
N GLU A 137 9.72 -1.88 2.86
CA GLU A 137 8.83 -1.23 3.83
C GLU A 137 7.43 -1.87 3.84
N ASN A 138 6.89 -2.25 2.68
CA ASN A 138 5.61 -2.93 2.58
C ASN A 138 5.65 -4.32 3.24
N GLN A 139 6.74 -5.09 3.04
CA GLN A 139 6.96 -6.38 3.69
C GLN A 139 7.01 -6.24 5.22
N GLU A 140 7.82 -5.31 5.74
CA GLU A 140 7.92 -5.02 7.19
C GLU A 140 6.59 -4.56 7.80
N CYS A 141 5.78 -3.82 7.05
CA CYS A 141 4.41 -3.47 7.45
C CYS A 141 3.49 -4.71 7.50
N ASP A 142 3.50 -5.55 6.46
CA ASP A 142 2.63 -6.73 6.36
C ASP A 142 2.95 -7.78 7.43
N GLU A 143 4.22 -7.98 7.76
CA GLU A 143 4.65 -8.88 8.84
C GLU A 143 4.18 -8.38 10.21
N ARG A 144 4.33 -7.08 10.49
CA ARG A 144 3.85 -6.46 11.74
C ARG A 144 2.33 -6.54 11.89
N ASP A 145 1.59 -6.26 10.83
CA ASP A 145 0.12 -6.39 10.82
C ASP A 145 -0.32 -7.86 11.00
N ARG A 146 0.40 -8.81 10.38
CA ARG A 146 0.13 -10.24 10.54
C ARG A 146 0.42 -10.73 11.96
N GLN A 147 1.46 -10.22 12.61
CA GLN A 147 1.77 -10.55 13.99
C GLN A 147 0.73 -9.94 14.96
N ALA A 148 0.41 -8.65 14.82
CA ALA A 148 -0.62 -7.99 15.62
C ALA A 148 -2.01 -8.66 15.52
N ARG A 149 -2.32 -9.30 14.38
CA ARG A 149 -3.53 -10.14 14.21
C ARG A 149 -3.44 -11.49 14.94
N LYS A 150 -2.27 -12.12 15.02
CA LYS A 150 -2.05 -13.35 15.82
C LYS A 150 -2.17 -13.04 17.32
N ASP A 151 -1.50 -11.99 17.78
CA ASP A 151 -1.47 -11.64 19.21
C ASP A 151 -2.87 -11.35 19.74
N LYS A 152 -3.68 -10.58 18.99
CA LYS A 152 -5.11 -10.35 19.27
C LYS A 152 -5.94 -11.63 19.30
N LYS A 153 -5.57 -12.68 18.56
CA LYS A 153 -6.26 -13.99 18.57
C LYS A 153 -5.84 -14.85 19.76
N ASN A 154 -4.58 -14.78 20.20
CA ASN A 154 -4.13 -15.46 21.42
C ASN A 154 -4.66 -14.77 22.69
N MET A 155 -5.06 -13.50 22.61
CA MET A 155 -5.55 -12.69 23.73
C MET A 155 -7.08 -12.83 23.97
N THR A 156 -7.81 -13.65 23.21
CA THR A 156 -9.21 -14.01 23.53
C THR A 156 -9.25 -15.25 24.43
N PRO A 157 -9.68 -15.15 25.70
CA PRO A 157 -9.61 -16.26 26.64
C PRO A 157 -10.65 -17.36 26.37
N THR A 158 -10.24 -18.62 26.57
CA THR A 158 -11.13 -19.78 26.49
C THR A 158 -12.20 -19.72 27.58
N LYS A 159 -13.48 -19.72 27.18
CA LYS A 159 -14.63 -19.72 28.10
C LYS A 159 -14.70 -20.99 28.93
N ARG A 160 -15.24 -20.90 30.16
CA ARG A 160 -16.45 -21.64 30.56
C ARG A 160 -17.11 -21.04 31.83
N PRO A 161 -18.42 -21.24 32.05
CA PRO A 161 -19.18 -20.60 33.13
C PRO A 161 -19.48 -21.53 34.32
N SER A 162 -19.82 -20.93 35.45
CA SER A 162 -20.53 -21.53 36.59
C SER A 162 -21.41 -20.45 37.25
N SER A 163 -22.56 -20.74 37.85
CA SER A 163 -23.45 -21.92 37.72
C SER A 163 -24.84 -21.53 38.27
N SER A 164 -25.94 -22.03 37.69
CA SER A 164 -27.30 -21.55 37.98
C SER A 164 -28.18 -22.56 38.75
N SER A 165 -28.27 -22.37 40.07
CA SER A 165 -29.38 -22.73 41.01
C SER A 165 -29.86 -24.19 41.10
N PRO A 166 -30.37 -24.63 42.28
CA PRO A 166 -31.78 -24.40 42.65
C PRO A 166 -31.97 -23.92 44.13
N ALA A 167 -33.19 -24.01 44.69
CA ALA A 167 -33.66 -23.24 45.86
C ALA A 167 -33.95 -24.08 47.13
N MET A 168 -34.16 -23.40 48.27
CA MET A 168 -35.04 -23.68 49.45
C MET A 168 -34.55 -22.88 50.69
N ASP A 169 -35.35 -22.48 51.70
CA ASP A 169 -36.65 -21.76 51.68
C ASP A 169 -36.93 -21.07 53.06
N SER A 170 -37.79 -20.03 53.07
CA SER A 170 -38.51 -19.45 54.24
C SER A 170 -37.65 -18.91 55.44
N PRO A 171 -38.25 -18.23 56.47
CA PRO A 171 -38.75 -16.85 56.31
C PRO A 171 -38.37 -15.87 57.46
N MET A 172 -38.83 -14.61 57.33
CA MET A 172 -39.44 -13.77 58.40
C MET A 172 -38.80 -12.41 58.79
N GLN A 173 -39.71 -11.43 58.99
CA GLN A 173 -39.63 -10.14 59.72
C GLN A 173 -38.97 -8.89 59.08
N THR A 174 -39.72 -7.78 59.18
CA THR A 174 -39.35 -6.38 58.86
C THR A 174 -39.25 -5.56 60.16
N PRO A 175 -38.51 -4.44 60.19
CA PRO A 175 -39.13 -3.11 59.97
C PRO A 175 -38.22 -2.15 59.15
N SER A 176 -38.70 -1.29 58.23
CA SER A 176 -39.68 -0.18 58.33
C SER A 176 -39.13 1.14 58.92
N LYS A 177 -38.70 2.05 58.01
CA LYS A 177 -38.63 3.54 58.08
C LYS A 177 -37.94 4.03 56.78
N ARG A 178 -38.52 4.73 55.80
CA ARG A 178 -39.65 5.70 55.64
C ARG A 178 -39.22 7.18 55.73
N GLY A 179 -39.05 7.80 54.55
CA GLY A 179 -38.78 9.23 54.27
C GLY A 179 -38.17 9.33 52.85
N ARG A 180 -38.87 9.77 51.78
CA ARG A 180 -39.34 11.14 51.42
C ARG A 180 -38.20 12.18 51.47
N ARG A 181 -37.82 12.79 50.33
CA ARG A 181 -38.48 13.91 49.60
C ARG A 181 -38.50 15.21 50.44
N ASP A 182 -38.20 16.42 49.95
CA ASP A 182 -37.73 16.97 48.65
C ASP A 182 -36.84 18.21 48.98
N GLY A 183 -36.02 18.82 48.12
CA GLY A 183 -35.72 18.59 46.69
C GLY A 183 -35.69 19.89 45.88
N SER A 184 -34.61 20.70 45.94
CA SER A 184 -34.57 22.06 45.36
C SER A 184 -33.24 22.48 44.70
N ALA A 185 -33.37 23.26 43.63
CA ALA A 185 -32.39 24.19 43.04
C ALA A 185 -33.10 25.58 42.92
N PRO A 186 -32.56 26.68 42.32
CA PRO A 186 -31.26 26.90 41.67
C PRO A 186 -30.60 28.28 42.01
N SER A 187 -29.68 28.75 41.15
CA SER A 187 -29.26 30.17 40.93
C SER A 187 -28.14 30.77 41.81
N GLY A 188 -27.21 31.56 41.22
CA GLY A 188 -26.03 32.09 41.95
C GLY A 188 -24.99 33.01 41.25
N LYS A 189 -25.37 33.79 40.23
CA LYS A 189 -24.63 34.94 39.58
C LYS A 189 -23.12 35.23 39.90
N ARG A 190 -22.32 35.30 38.82
CA ARG A 190 -21.33 36.37 38.45
C ARG A 190 -20.26 36.86 39.47
N ARG A 191 -18.98 36.71 39.12
CA ARG A 191 -18.00 37.82 38.80
C ARG A 191 -16.67 37.20 38.30
N ARG A 192 -16.12 37.67 37.17
CA ARG A 192 -15.04 38.69 37.09
C ARG A 192 -13.88 38.43 38.06
N ARG A 193 -12.71 38.09 37.52
CA ARG A 193 -11.88 39.11 36.85
C ARG A 193 -11.38 38.59 35.50
#